data_AF-A0AAV4BQ45-F1
#
_entry.id   AF-A0AAV4BQ45-F1
#
_cell.length_a   1.000
_cell.length_b   1.000
_cell.length_c   1.000
_cell.angle_alpha   90.00
_cell.angle_beta   90.00
_cell.angle_gamma   90.00
#
_symmetry.space_group_name_H-M   'P 1'
#
loop_
_entity.id
_entity.type
_entity.pdbx_description
1 polymer ?
#
loop_
_entity_poly.entity_id
_entity_poly.type
_entity_poly.pdbx_seq_one_letter_code
_entity_poly.pdbx_strand_id
1 'polypeptide(L)'
;MKDNRRRAETLELAAESLLAINKCGLQDYSPCWLEESDDPVVKTVQPPLKTGRKWKITEAVDEAKECLKMKEVIDQTQTDRRGLGPTIVKWWSKTEGKGKRDMIKDEIRNKDGDRRLSSSLSKVSGRIGTLPYRDP
;
A
#
# COMPACT_ATOMS: atom_id res chain seq x y z
N MET A 1 33.50 -25.07 10.63
CA MET A 1 32.25 -25.80 10.25
C MET A 1 31.03 -25.47 11.13
N LYS A 2 31.19 -25.15 12.42
CA LYS A 2 30.06 -24.85 13.32
C LYS A 2 29.35 -23.51 13.00
N ASP A 3 30.07 -22.53 12.45
CA ASP A 3 29.54 -21.18 12.20
C ASP A 3 28.58 -21.12 11.01
N ASN A 4 28.78 -21.95 9.98
CA ASN A 4 27.84 -22.04 8.86
C ASN A 4 26.52 -22.71 9.24
N ARG A 5 26.55 -23.63 10.22
CA ARG A 5 25.34 -24.31 10.73
C ARG A 5 24.46 -23.34 11.50
N ARG A 6 25.07 -22.52 12.38
CA ARG A 6 24.40 -21.46 13.13
C ARG A 6 23.82 -20.37 12.22
N ARG A 7 24.51 -20.03 11.13
CA ARG A 7 23.98 -19.11 10.10
C ARG A 7 22.78 -19.68 9.35
N ALA A 8 22.79 -20.96 9.01
CA ALA A 8 21.65 -21.62 8.38
C ALA A 8 20.43 -21.68 9.33
N GLU A 9 20.65 -22.02 10.60
CA GLU A 9 19.60 -22.06 11.64
C GLU A 9 18.98 -20.67 11.89
N THR A 10 19.79 -19.59 11.88
CA THR A 10 19.29 -18.21 12.02
C THR A 10 18.51 -17.74 10.79
N LEU A 11 18.89 -18.18 9.58
CA LEU A 11 18.14 -17.90 8.36
C LEU A 11 16.82 -18.67 8.28
N GLU A 12 16.78 -19.93 8.74
CA GLU A 12 15.53 -20.67 8.86
C GLU A 12 14.58 -20.03 9.88
N LEU A 13 15.08 -19.67 11.06
CA LEU A 13 14.30 -18.96 12.06
C LEU A 13 13.79 -17.60 11.54
N ALA A 14 14.61 -16.88 10.76
CA ALA A 14 14.20 -15.64 10.12
C ALA A 14 13.09 -15.87 9.09
N ALA A 15 13.20 -16.91 8.24
CA ALA A 15 12.19 -17.28 7.26
C ALA A 15 10.88 -17.73 7.91
N GLU A 16 10.94 -18.49 9.01
CA GLU A 16 9.77 -18.89 9.80
C GLU A 16 9.12 -17.70 10.48
N SER A 17 9.89 -16.74 11.00
CA SER A 17 9.33 -15.50 11.58
C SER A 17 8.64 -14.64 10.52
N LEU A 18 9.20 -14.56 9.30
CA LEU A 18 8.60 -13.85 8.17
C LEU A 18 7.31 -14.53 7.68
N LEU A 19 7.26 -15.87 7.69
CA LEU A 19 6.04 -16.62 7.40
C LEU A 19 4.98 -16.50 8.50
N ALA A 20 5.40 -16.40 9.77
CA ALA A 20 4.51 -16.20 10.91
C ALA A 20 3.85 -14.80 10.90
N ILE A 21 4.59 -13.76 10.51
CA ILE A 21 4.04 -12.42 10.25
C ILE A 21 2.92 -12.48 9.20
N ASN A 22 3.06 -13.33 8.18
CA ASN A 22 2.05 -13.52 7.13
C ASN A 22 0.80 -14.31 7.57
N LYS A 23 0.83 -15.03 8.70
CA LYS A 23 -0.35 -15.71 9.27
C LYS A 23 -1.23 -14.79 10.12
N CYS A 24 -0.66 -13.74 10.72
CA CYS A 24 -1.38 -12.81 11.58
C CYS A 24 -2.09 -11.70 10.79
N GLY A 25 -3.08 -12.02 9.95
CA GLY A 25 -4.10 -11.06 9.49
C GLY A 25 -3.63 -9.71 8.90
N LEU A 26 -2.36 -9.58 8.51
CA LEU A 26 -1.71 -8.35 8.12
C LEU A 26 -1.45 -8.39 6.62
N GLN A 27 -2.51 -8.18 5.84
CA GLN A 27 -2.43 -8.06 4.37
C GLN A 27 -1.79 -6.74 3.91
N ASP A 28 -1.23 -5.96 4.83
CA ASP A 28 -0.93 -4.54 4.65
C ASP A 28 0.58 -4.21 4.48
N TYR A 29 1.53 -5.16 4.49
CA TYR A 29 2.94 -4.78 4.81
C TYR A 29 4.12 -5.44 4.08
N SER A 30 3.97 -6.47 3.23
CA SER A 30 5.14 -7.34 2.97
C SER A 30 6.16 -6.91 1.89
N PRO A 31 5.84 -6.36 0.69
CA PRO A 31 6.87 -6.11 -0.33
C PRO A 31 7.76 -4.92 -0.03
N CYS A 32 7.17 -3.81 0.43
CA CYS A 32 7.90 -2.58 0.67
C CYS A 32 8.95 -2.72 1.78
N TRP A 33 8.74 -3.67 2.70
CA TRP A 33 9.70 -3.97 3.77
C TRP A 33 10.86 -4.83 3.28
N LEU A 34 10.63 -5.67 2.28
CA LEU A 34 11.68 -6.49 1.65
C LEU A 34 12.59 -5.62 0.78
N GLU A 35 12.03 -4.71 -0.01
CA GLU A 35 12.79 -3.78 -0.86
C GLU A 35 13.66 -2.82 -0.05
N GLU A 36 13.21 -2.42 1.13
CA GLU A 36 13.92 -1.49 2.01
C GLU A 36 14.70 -2.17 3.14
N SER A 37 14.81 -3.51 3.14
CA SER A 37 15.53 -4.25 4.18
C SER A 37 17.02 -3.91 4.19
N ASP A 38 17.63 -3.72 5.36
CA ASP A 38 19.08 -3.49 5.45
C ASP A 38 19.90 -4.72 5.01
N ASP A 39 19.29 -5.90 5.04
CA ASP A 39 19.91 -7.15 4.60
C ASP A 39 19.92 -7.26 3.06
N PRO A 40 21.12 -7.32 2.43
CA PRO A 40 21.25 -7.42 0.97
C PRO A 40 20.67 -8.72 0.40
N VAL A 41 20.66 -9.82 1.18
CA VAL A 41 20.10 -11.11 0.76
C VAL A 41 18.58 -11.03 0.69
N VAL A 42 17.96 -10.37 1.66
CA VAL A 42 16.51 -10.17 1.69
C VAL A 42 16.06 -9.26 0.54
N LYS A 43 16.81 -8.19 0.26
CA LYS A 43 16.59 -7.28 -0.88
C LYS A 43 16.67 -7.97 -2.24
N THR A 44 17.54 -8.96 -2.38
CA THR A 44 17.79 -9.65 -3.66
C THR A 44 16.84 -10.82 -3.88
N VAL A 45 16.54 -11.59 -2.83
CA VAL A 45 15.74 -12.81 -2.97
C VAL A 45 14.24 -12.52 -3.16
N GLN A 46 13.71 -11.45 -2.54
CA GLN A 46 12.29 -11.03 -2.61
C GLN A 46 11.31 -12.20 -2.81
N PRO A 47 11.12 -13.05 -1.78
CA PRO A 47 10.37 -14.28 -1.93
C PRO A 47 8.93 -14.01 -2.40
N PRO A 48 8.38 -14.84 -3.28
CA PRO A 48 7.02 -14.64 -3.78
C PRO A 48 6.03 -14.77 -2.64
N LEU A 49 5.30 -13.68 -2.40
CA LEU A 49 4.32 -13.60 -1.33
C LEU A 49 3.04 -14.29 -1.78
N LYS A 50 2.68 -15.39 -1.11
CA LYS A 50 1.44 -16.12 -1.37
C LYS A 50 0.25 -15.23 -0.98
N THR A 51 -0.31 -14.54 -1.97
CA THR A 51 -1.51 -13.73 -1.79
C THR A 51 -2.77 -14.52 -2.16
N GLY A 52 -3.92 -14.16 -1.57
CA GLY A 52 -5.19 -14.79 -1.88
C GLY A 52 -5.71 -14.44 -3.29
N ARG A 53 -6.78 -15.11 -3.74
CA ARG A 53 -7.36 -14.92 -5.09
C ARG A 53 -7.86 -13.50 -5.40
N LYS A 54 -8.29 -12.77 -4.38
CA LYS A 54 -8.99 -11.47 -4.55
C LYS A 54 -8.05 -10.26 -4.54
N TRP A 55 -6.82 -10.42 -4.09
CA TRP A 55 -5.87 -9.33 -3.94
C TRP A 55 -4.49 -9.87 -4.30
N LYS A 56 -3.84 -9.23 -5.26
CA LYS A 56 -2.42 -9.42 -5.54
C LYS A 56 -1.63 -8.26 -4.93
N ILE A 57 -0.74 -8.59 -4.00
CA ILE A 57 0.00 -7.61 -3.21
C ILE A 57 0.93 -6.75 -4.10
N THR A 58 1.64 -7.37 -5.04
CA THR A 58 2.61 -6.68 -5.90
C THR A 58 1.93 -5.61 -6.75
N GLU A 59 0.83 -5.98 -7.42
CA GLU A 59 0.02 -5.05 -8.22
C GLU A 59 -0.47 -3.87 -7.39
N ALA A 60 -0.99 -4.11 -6.17
CA ALA A 60 -1.48 -3.04 -5.30
C ALA A 60 -0.38 -2.08 -4.85
N VAL A 61 0.83 -2.59 -4.57
CA VAL A 61 1.98 -1.77 -4.19
C VAL A 61 2.49 -0.94 -5.36
N ASP A 62 2.58 -1.53 -6.55
CA ASP A 62 3.03 -0.83 -7.75
C ASP A 62 2.04 0.29 -8.13
N GLU A 63 0.74 -0.01 -8.09
CA GLU A 63 -0.31 0.97 -8.34
C GLU A 63 -0.30 2.10 -7.30
N ALA A 64 0.03 1.81 -6.04
CA ALA A 64 0.19 2.82 -5.00
C ALA A 64 1.44 3.70 -5.23
N LYS A 65 2.57 3.10 -5.61
CA LYS A 65 3.80 3.83 -5.97
C LYS A 65 3.56 4.78 -7.15
N GLU A 66 2.84 4.34 -8.18
CA GLU A 66 2.47 5.17 -9.33
C GLU A 66 1.56 6.34 -8.94
N CYS A 67 0.55 6.09 -8.10
CA CYS A 67 -0.32 7.15 -7.59
C CYS A 67 0.45 8.18 -6.76
N LEU A 68 1.39 7.75 -5.90
CA LEU A 68 2.22 8.66 -5.11
C LEU A 68 3.13 9.52 -5.99
N LYS A 69 3.73 8.94 -7.04
CA LYS A 69 4.49 9.69 -8.05
C LYS A 69 3.61 10.69 -8.79
N MET A 70 2.40 10.28 -9.18
CA MET A 70 1.46 11.16 -9.87
C MET A 70 1.01 12.33 -8.99
N LYS A 71 0.76 12.09 -7.69
CA LYS A 71 0.46 13.14 -6.71
C LYS A 71 1.60 14.15 -6.56
N GLU A 72 2.83 13.68 -6.71
CA GLU A 72 4.01 14.56 -6.70
C GLU A 72 4.09 15.46 -7.95
N VAL A 73 3.65 14.96 -9.11
CA VAL A 73 3.57 15.74 -10.35
C VAL A 73 2.42 16.75 -10.33
N ILE A 74 1.25 16.34 -9.85
CA ILE A 74 0.04 17.18 -9.75
C ILE A 74 0.22 18.28 -8.69
N ASP A 75 1.16 18.09 -7.75
CA ASP A 75 1.36 18.94 -6.58
C ASP A 75 0.16 18.90 -5.61
N GLN A 76 0.19 19.72 -4.57
CA GLN A 76 -0.87 19.88 -3.59
C GLN A 76 -2.15 20.41 -4.23
N THR A 77 -3.07 19.51 -4.56
CA THR A 77 -4.47 19.90 -4.80
C THR A 77 -5.11 20.37 -3.51
N GLN A 78 -5.58 21.62 -3.50
CA GLN A 78 -6.36 22.17 -2.40
C GLN A 78 -7.63 21.33 -2.22
N THR A 79 -7.77 20.75 -1.04
CA THR A 79 -9.00 20.09 -0.62
C THR A 79 -9.78 21.05 0.27
N ASP A 80 -11.08 21.17 0.00
CA ASP A 80 -12.01 22.09 0.66
C ASP A 80 -11.66 23.58 0.49
N ARG A 81 -12.35 24.45 1.24
CA ARG A 81 -12.10 25.90 1.27
C ARG A 81 -11.01 26.30 2.27
N ARG A 82 -9.96 25.49 2.42
CA ARG A 82 -8.92 25.68 3.46
C ARG A 82 -8.01 26.89 3.25
N GLY A 83 -8.07 27.53 2.08
CA GLY A 83 -7.19 28.67 1.75
C GLY A 83 -5.72 28.26 1.59
N LEU A 84 -4.82 29.24 1.65
CA LEU A 84 -3.36 29.09 1.55
C LEU A 84 -2.74 28.92 2.96
N GLY A 85 -3.15 27.87 3.68
CA GLY A 85 -2.56 27.52 4.98
C GLY A 85 -1.26 26.72 4.83
N PRO A 86 -0.34 26.77 5.83
CA PRO A 86 0.87 25.96 5.81
C PRO A 86 0.50 24.48 5.96
N THR A 87 0.51 23.76 4.85
CA THR A 87 0.32 22.30 4.84
C THR A 87 1.68 21.64 4.72
N ILE A 88 2.05 20.83 5.71
CA ILE A 88 3.29 20.04 5.65
C ILE A 88 3.04 18.85 4.75
N VAL A 89 3.64 18.89 3.56
CA VAL A 89 3.50 17.85 2.55
C VAL A 89 4.62 16.85 2.67
N LYS A 90 4.26 15.56 2.67
CA LYS A 90 5.22 14.47 2.53
C LYS A 90 5.28 14.09 1.06
N TRP A 91 6.46 14.26 0.46
CA TRP A 91 6.72 13.96 -0.96
C TRP A 91 7.37 12.60 -1.10
N TRP A 92 6.91 11.79 -2.06
CA TRP A 92 7.44 10.44 -2.26
C TRP A 92 8.94 10.44 -2.53
N SER A 93 9.44 11.35 -3.37
CA SER A 93 10.87 11.46 -3.68
C SER A 93 11.73 11.85 -2.46
N LYS A 94 11.19 12.66 -1.54
CA LYS A 94 11.91 13.21 -0.38
C LYS A 94 11.81 12.34 0.88
N THR A 95 11.01 11.29 0.84
CA THR A 95 10.79 10.41 1.98
C THR A 95 11.64 9.14 1.84
N GLU A 96 12.14 8.59 2.94
CA GLU A 96 12.95 7.38 2.94
C GLU A 96 12.50 6.39 4.03
N GLY A 97 12.84 5.12 3.81
CA GLY A 97 12.61 4.04 4.76
C GLY A 97 11.17 3.96 5.24
N LYS A 98 11.00 3.96 6.58
CA LYS A 98 9.67 3.85 7.22
C LYS A 98 8.65 4.85 6.68
N GLY A 99 9.06 6.07 6.33
CA GLY A 99 8.13 7.07 5.80
C GLY A 99 7.54 6.69 4.44
N LYS A 100 8.33 6.10 3.55
CA LYS A 100 7.83 5.56 2.27
C LYS A 100 6.83 4.44 2.49
N ARG A 101 7.14 3.52 3.41
CA ARG A 101 6.25 2.43 3.78
C ARG A 101 4.91 2.94 4.29
N ASP A 102 4.93 3.96 5.14
CA ASP A 102 3.71 4.54 5.70
C ASP A 102 2.87 5.23 4.61
N MET A 103 3.50 5.96 3.69
CA MET A 103 2.81 6.55 2.54
C MET A 103 2.15 5.51 1.63
N ILE A 104 2.81 4.39 1.35
CA ILE A 104 2.22 3.31 0.53
C ILE A 104 1.00 2.70 1.22
N LYS A 105 1.07 2.44 2.53
CA LYS A 105 -0.07 1.88 3.28
C LYS A 105 -1.27 2.80 3.27
N ASP A 106 -1.04 4.09 3.50
CA ASP A 106 -2.10 5.09 3.51
C ASP A 106 -2.76 5.17 2.13
N GLU A 107 -1.98 5.07 1.04
CA GLU A 107 -2.51 5.08 -0.32
C GLU A 107 -3.35 3.84 -0.63
N ILE A 108 -2.86 2.65 -0.27
CA ILE A 108 -3.62 1.39 -0.43
C ILE A 108 -4.94 1.47 0.35
N ARG A 109 -4.89 1.95 1.59
CA ARG A 109 -6.08 2.11 2.45
C ARG A 109 -7.07 3.10 1.85
N ASN A 110 -6.61 4.21 1.30
CA ASN A 110 -7.45 5.21 0.65
C ASN A 110 -8.14 4.64 -0.59
N LYS A 111 -7.40 3.94 -1.47
CA LYS A 111 -7.98 3.29 -2.66
C LYS A 111 -9.06 2.29 -2.30
N ASP A 112 -8.83 1.49 -1.26
CA ASP A 112 -9.85 0.55 -0.78
C ASP A 112 -11.08 1.26 -0.19
N GLY A 113 -10.86 2.40 0.48
CA GLY A 113 -11.93 3.30 0.92
C GLY A 113 -12.77 3.82 -0.25
N ASP A 114 -12.13 4.36 -1.27
CA ASP A 114 -12.78 4.89 -2.48
C ASP A 114 -13.57 3.82 -3.22
N ARG A 115 -13.01 2.60 -3.33
CA ARG A 115 -13.71 1.45 -3.92
C ARG A 115 -14.98 1.08 -3.15
N ARG A 116 -14.94 1.13 -1.81
CA ARG A 116 -16.12 0.88 -0.96
C ARG A 116 -17.17 1.98 -1.09
N LEU A 117 -16.73 3.24 -1.15
CA LEU A 117 -17.61 4.39 -1.37
C LEU A 117 -18.28 4.30 -2.74
N SER A 118 -17.54 4.03 -3.81
CA SER A 118 -18.07 3.85 -5.17
C SER A 118 -19.08 2.68 -5.25
N SER A 119 -18.79 1.55 -4.61
CA SER A 119 -19.75 0.43 -4.50
C SER A 119 -21.02 0.81 -3.75
N SER A 120 -20.90 1.67 -2.72
CA SER A 120 -22.05 2.14 -1.95
C SER A 120 -22.89 3.14 -2.73
N LEU A 121 -22.26 4.11 -3.40
CA LEU A 121 -22.91 5.12 -4.23
C LEU A 121 -23.66 4.48 -5.41
N SER A 122 -23.06 3.51 -6.09
CA SER A 122 -23.72 2.78 -7.19
C SER A 122 -24.96 2.02 -6.72
N LYS A 123 -24.91 1.39 -5.53
CA LYS A 123 -26.09 0.73 -4.92
C LYS A 123 -27.18 1.71 -4.52
N VAL A 124 -26.81 2.90 -4.04
CA VAL A 124 -27.76 3.97 -3.70
C VAL A 124 -28.41 4.52 -4.97
N SER A 125 -27.62 4.83 -6.00
CA SER A 125 -28.12 5.27 -7.31
C SER A 125 -29.04 4.25 -7.98
N GLY A 126 -28.79 2.95 -7.80
CA GLY A 126 -29.69 1.90 -8.31
C GLY A 126 -31.01 1.76 -7.54
N ARG A 127 -31.09 2.26 -6.29
CA ARG A 127 -32.32 2.29 -5.49
C ARG A 127 -33.15 3.54 -5.73
N ILE A 128 -32.49 4.67 -6.00
CA ILE A 128 -33.16 5.90 -6.39
C ILE A 128 -33.41 5.76 -7.88
N GLY A 129 -34.52 5.10 -8.24
CA GLY A 129 -34.93 4.95 -9.64
C GLY A 129 -34.77 6.28 -10.38
N THR A 130 -34.20 6.22 -11.59
CA THR A 130 -34.05 7.35 -12.51
C THR A 130 -35.37 8.11 -12.60
N LEU A 131 -35.49 9.20 -11.86
CA LEU A 131 -36.57 10.15 -12.05
C LEU A 131 -36.36 10.75 -13.44
N PRO A 132 -37.31 10.62 -14.38
CA PRO A 132 -37.16 11.24 -15.68
C PRO A 132 -36.98 12.75 -15.46
N TYR A 133 -35.90 13.27 -16.01
CA TYR A 133 -35.62 14.70 -16.08
C TYR A 133 -36.85 15.37 -16.71
N ARG A 134 -37.53 16.21 -15.94
CA ARG A 134 -38.67 16.99 -16.43
C ARG A 134 -38.08 18.28 -17.00
N ASP A 135 -37.98 18.32 -18.33
CA ASP A 135 -37.64 19.56 -19.04
C ASP A 135 -38.66 20.67 -18.69
N PRO A 136 -38.21 21.94 -18.61
CA PRO A 136 -39.05 23.09 -18.24
C PRO A 136 -40.15 23.41 -19.24
#